data_AF-A0A4R2LF20-F1
#
_entry.id   AF-A0A4R2LF20-F1
#
_cell.length_a   1.000
_cell.length_b   1.000
_cell.length_c   1.000
_cell.angle_alpha   90.00
_cell.angle_beta   90.00
_cell.angle_gamma   90.00
#
_symmetry.space_group_name_H-M   'P 1'
#
loop_
_entity.id
_entity.type
_entity.pdbx_description
1 polymer ?
#
loop_
_entity_poly.entity_id
_entity_poly.type
_entity_poly.pdbx_seq_one_letter_code
_entity_poly.pdbx_strand_id
1 'polypeptide(L)'
;MNKEVRNYTSIASPDGKEKIWISRPTRVGQLQCTCSFSLKGNLTFVDAIDALEYLSVEKVGQIDEEFSFFIVRPNIDPRKCALRLIDDLPELMNEHFNQ
;
A
#
# COMPACT_ATOMS: atom_id res chain seq x y z
N MET A 1 3.97 30.14 4.18
CA MET A 1 4.52 28.89 3.62
C MET A 1 3.59 27.75 4.04
N ASN A 2 2.56 27.48 3.23
CA ASN A 2 1.60 26.41 3.52
C ASN A 2 2.30 25.07 3.27
N LYS A 3 2.80 24.44 4.33
CA LYS A 3 3.08 23.01 4.30
C LYS A 3 1.71 22.33 4.19
N GLU A 4 1.29 22.03 2.97
CA GLU A 4 0.14 21.16 2.74
C GLU A 4 0.33 19.92 3.63
N VAL A 5 -0.59 19.73 4.57
CA VAL A 5 -0.57 18.58 5.47
C VAL A 5 -0.78 17.36 4.59
N ARG A 6 0.31 16.67 4.25
CA ARG A 6 0.24 15.45 3.44
C ARG A 6 -0.60 14.44 4.22
N ASN A 7 -1.79 14.14 3.71
CA ASN A 7 -2.72 13.16 4.28
C ASN A 7 -2.33 11.71 3.92
N TYR A 8 -1.12 11.53 3.40
CA TYR A 8 -0.59 10.27 2.91
C TYR A 8 0.91 10.14 3.20
N THR A 9 1.37 8.90 3.29
CA THR A 9 2.79 8.52 3.30
C THR A 9 3.12 7.88 1.96
N SER A 10 4.21 8.30 1.31
CA SER A 10 4.69 7.70 0.06
C SER A 10 5.85 6.76 0.34
N ILE A 11 5.75 5.52 -0.12
CA ILE A 11 6.78 4.49 -0.12
C ILE A 11 7.21 4.27 -1.56
N ALA A 12 8.49 4.03 -1.80
CA ALA A 12 9.03 3.69 -3.11
C ALA A 12 9.79 2.37 -3.02
N SER A 13 9.83 1.62 -4.12
CA SER A 13 10.75 0.49 -4.27
C SER A 13 12.21 0.96 -4.15
N PRO A 14 13.15 0.06 -3.86
CA PRO A 14 14.57 0.42 -3.75
C PRO A 14 15.17 1.11 -4.99
N ASP A 15 14.66 0.81 -6.19
CA ASP A 15 15.10 1.44 -7.44
C ASP A 15 14.30 2.72 -7.79
N GLY A 16 13.25 3.01 -7.01
CA GLY A 16 12.41 4.20 -7.11
C GLY A 16 11.36 4.19 -8.23
N LYS A 17 11.21 3.08 -8.96
CA LYS A 17 10.26 2.98 -10.08
C LYS A 17 8.82 2.82 -9.60
N GLU A 18 8.60 1.89 -8.68
CA GLU A 18 7.29 1.62 -8.10
C GLU A 18 7.08 2.48 -6.87
N LYS A 19 5.88 3.06 -6.73
CA LYS A 19 5.50 3.89 -5.60
C LYS A 19 4.15 3.48 -5.08
N ILE A 20 4.01 3.53 -3.76
CA ILE A 20 2.76 3.29 -3.05
C ILE A 20 2.49 4.48 -2.14
N TRP A 21 1.29 5.05 -2.26
CA TRP A 21 0.79 6.09 -1.39
C TRP A 21 -0.22 5.49 -0.42
N ILE A 22 0.11 5.50 0.87
CA ILE A 22 -0.76 5.04 1.95
C ILE A 22 -1.49 6.25 2.53
N SER A 23 -2.82 6.24 2.43
CA SER A 23 -3.68 7.27 3.03
C SER A 23 -3.79 7.08 4.54
N ARG A 24 -4.12 8.14 5.28
CA ARG A 24 -4.57 7.98 6.68
C ARG A 24 -5.77 7.02 6.76
N PRO A 25 -5.92 6.26 7.86
CA PRO A 25 -7.09 5.43 8.07
C PRO A 25 -8.39 6.23 7.87
N THR A 26 -9.35 5.64 7.16
CA THR A 26 -10.69 6.22 7.00
C THR A 26 -11.43 6.24 8.34
N ARG A 27 -12.61 6.88 8.40
CA ARG A 27 -13.45 6.86 9.60
C ARG A 27 -13.86 5.45 10.05
N VAL A 28 -13.90 4.50 9.10
CA VAL A 28 -14.21 3.08 9.36
C VAL A 28 -12.96 2.23 9.57
N GLY A 29 -11.78 2.86 9.66
CA GLY A 29 -10.50 2.20 9.98
C GLY A 29 -9.78 1.58 8.79
N GLN A 30 -10.30 1.64 7.57
CA GLN A 30 -9.65 1.09 6.39
C GLN A 30 -8.45 1.94 5.95
N LEU A 31 -7.44 1.30 5.35
CA LEU A 31 -6.33 1.98 4.71
C LEU A 31 -6.47 1.82 3.20
N GLN A 32 -6.52 2.96 2.49
CA GLN A 32 -6.46 2.97 1.04
C GLN A 32 -5.02 3.21 0.59
N CYS A 33 -4.51 2.32 -0.24
CA CYS A 33 -3.18 2.36 -0.80
C CYS A 33 -3.28 2.51 -2.33
N THR A 34 -2.71 3.58 -2.87
CA THR A 34 -2.64 3.80 -4.31
C THR A 34 -1.26 3.40 -4.81
N CYS A 35 -1.18 2.73 -5.94
CA CYS A 35 0.07 2.23 -6.53
C CYS A 35 0.33 2.90 -7.88
N SER A 36 1.60 3.21 -8.17
CA SER A 36 2.05 3.70 -9.50
C SER A 36 2.37 2.58 -10.48
N PHE A 37 1.78 1.40 -10.25
CA PHE A 37 1.92 0.22 -11.09
C PHE A 37 0.59 -0.55 -11.09
N SER A 38 0.45 -1.47 -12.04
CA SER A 38 -0.73 -2.32 -12.17
C SER A 38 -0.65 -3.54 -11.24
N LEU A 39 -1.58 -3.65 -10.29
CA LEU A 39 -1.71 -4.83 -9.42
C LEU A 39 -2.24 -6.06 -10.17
N LYS A 40 -2.96 -5.89 -11.29
CA LYS A 40 -3.44 -7.03 -12.10
C LYS A 40 -2.29 -7.88 -12.66
N GLY A 41 -1.17 -7.26 -12.99
CA GLY A 41 0.04 -7.97 -13.43
C GLY A 41 0.87 -8.56 -12.28
N ASN A 42 0.53 -8.22 -11.03
CA ASN A 42 1.36 -8.47 -9.85
C ASN A 42 0.52 -9.06 -8.70
N LEU A 43 -0.28 -10.09 -9.01
CA LEU A 43 -1.16 -10.72 -8.02
C LEU A 43 -0.37 -11.33 -6.85
N THR A 44 0.85 -11.81 -7.08
CA THR A 44 1.72 -12.33 -6.02
C THR A 44 2.06 -11.28 -4.97
N PHE A 45 2.18 -10.01 -5.37
CA PHE A 45 2.40 -8.91 -4.43
C PHE A 45 1.14 -8.63 -3.59
N VAL A 46 -0.05 -8.75 -4.18
CA VAL A 46 -1.31 -8.67 -3.44
C VAL A 46 -1.42 -9.81 -2.42
N ASP A 47 -1.09 -11.03 -2.83
CA ASP A 47 -1.11 -12.21 -1.95
C ASP A 47 -0.13 -12.05 -0.78
N ALA A 48 1.07 -11.48 -1.03
CA ALA A 48 2.05 -11.20 0.00
C ALA A 48 1.56 -10.14 1.00
N ILE A 49 0.84 -9.10 0.54
CA ILE A 49 0.18 -8.14 1.44
C ILE A 49 -0.91 -8.84 2.27
N ASP A 50 -1.74 -9.68 1.65
CA ASP A 50 -2.82 -10.38 2.37
C ASP A 50 -2.31 -11.42 3.38
N ALA A 51 -1.09 -11.91 3.19
CA ALA A 51 -0.41 -12.79 4.14
C ALA A 51 0.08 -12.09 5.42
N LEU A 52 0.08 -10.75 5.46
CA LEU A 52 0.46 -9.99 6.65
C LEU A 52 -0.60 -10.12 7.76
N GLU A 53 -0.27 -10.82 8.85
CA GLU A 53 -1.24 -11.19 9.91
C GLU A 53 -2.01 -10.00 10.54
N TYR A 54 -1.47 -8.79 10.47
CA TYR A 54 -2.02 -7.60 11.11
C TYR A 54 -3.04 -6.83 10.25
N LEU A 55 -3.32 -7.29 9.02
CA LEU A 55 -4.32 -6.72 8.12
C LEU A 55 -4.92 -7.78 7.17
N SER A 56 -5.90 -7.38 6.37
CA SER A 56 -6.43 -8.20 5.27
C SER A 56 -6.81 -7.31 4.09
N VAL A 57 -6.57 -7.79 2.87
CA VAL A 57 -6.92 -7.11 1.63
C VAL A 57 -8.41 -7.28 1.36
N GLU A 58 -9.15 -6.19 1.38
CA GLU A 58 -10.61 -6.21 1.14
C GLU A 58 -10.97 -5.98 -0.32
N LYS A 59 -10.14 -5.19 -1.01
CA LYS A 59 -10.42 -4.79 -2.39
C LYS A 59 -9.13 -4.48 -3.11
N VAL A 60 -9.06 -4.92 -4.35
CA VAL A 60 -8.07 -4.47 -5.33
C VAL A 60 -8.83 -3.89 -6.52
N GLY A 61 -8.31 -2.83 -7.11
CA GLY A 61 -8.90 -2.21 -8.28
C GLY A 61 -7.87 -1.49 -9.14
N GLN A 62 -8.23 -1.28 -10.39
CA GLN A 62 -7.44 -0.52 -11.35
C GLN A 62 -7.99 0.91 -11.45
N ILE A 63 -7.11 1.91 -11.58
CA ILE A 63 -7.49 3.30 -11.89
C ILE A 63 -7.36 3.52 -13.39
N ASP A 64 -6.18 3.24 -13.95
CA ASP A 64 -5.85 3.28 -15.38
C ASP A 64 -4.75 2.24 -15.71
N GLU A 65 -4.10 2.29 -16.87
CA GLU A 65 -3.10 1.29 -17.27
C GLU A 65 -1.87 1.25 -16.34
N GLU A 66 -1.51 2.37 -15.74
CA GLU A 66 -0.30 2.53 -14.93
C GLU A 66 -0.61 2.60 -13.44
N PHE A 67 -1.83 3.01 -13.05
CA PHE A 67 -2.23 3.20 -11.66
C PHE A 67 -3.28 2.19 -11.20
N SER A 68 -3.10 1.71 -9.98
CA SER A 68 -4.05 0.82 -9.32
C SER A 68 -4.16 1.16 -7.83
N PHE A 69 -5.05 0.46 -7.13
CA PHE A 69 -5.22 0.63 -5.69
C PHE A 69 -5.58 -0.69 -5.02
N PHE A 70 -5.27 -0.77 -3.73
CA PHE A 70 -5.80 -1.78 -2.85
C PHE A 70 -6.29 -1.14 -1.54
N ILE A 71 -7.30 -1.75 -0.94
CA ILE A 71 -7.85 -1.36 0.36
C ILE A 71 -7.60 -2.50 1.32
N VAL A 72 -6.99 -2.21 2.46
CA VAL A 72 -6.81 -3.16 3.55
C VAL A 72 -7.65 -2.76 4.76
N ARG A 73 -8.14 -3.78 5.46
CA ARG A 73 -8.74 -3.67 6.79
C ARG A 73 -7.69 -4.07 7.82
N PRO A 74 -7.31 -3.16 8.72
CA PRO A 74 -6.46 -3.48 9.87
C PRO A 74 -7.13 -4.48 10.82
N ASN A 75 -6.39 -5.49 11.26
CA ASN A 75 -6.80 -6.44 12.32
C ASN A 75 -6.42 -5.93 13.72
N ILE A 76 -5.56 -4.91 13.79
CA ILE A 76 -5.14 -4.22 14.99
C ILE A 76 -5.47 -2.72 14.89
N ASP A 77 -4.99 -1.91 15.83
CA ASP A 77 -5.11 -0.45 15.75
C ASP A 77 -4.70 0.08 14.35
N PRO A 78 -5.57 0.82 13.64
CA PRO A 78 -5.31 1.25 12.26
C PRO A 78 -4.04 2.08 12.08
N ARG A 79 -3.62 2.85 13.09
CA ARG A 79 -2.39 3.63 13.00
C ARG A 79 -1.17 2.74 13.16
N LYS A 80 -1.18 1.79 14.10
CA LYS A 80 -0.12 0.79 14.23
C LYS A 80 0.01 -0.07 12.98
N CYS A 81 -1.11 -0.48 12.40
CA CYS A 81 -1.15 -1.21 11.14
C CYS A 81 -0.54 -0.40 9.99
N ALA A 82 -0.89 0.89 9.87
CA ALA A 82 -0.32 1.76 8.85
C ALA A 82 1.21 1.91 9.00
N LEU A 83 1.70 2.07 10.24
CA LEU A 83 3.14 2.17 10.51
C LEU A 83 3.88 0.88 10.14
N ARG A 84 3.35 -0.29 10.54
CA ARG A 84 3.94 -1.58 10.14
C ARG A 84 3.94 -1.77 8.63
N LEU A 85 2.84 -1.45 7.96
CA LEU A 85 2.77 -1.51 6.50
C LEU A 85 3.79 -0.58 5.83
N ILE A 86 4.03 0.61 6.39
CA ILE A 86 5.09 1.52 5.91
C ILE A 86 6.48 0.88 6.02
N ASP A 87 6.73 0.14 7.09
CA ASP A 87 8.02 -0.50 7.36
C ASP A 87 8.22 -1.77 6.49
N ASP A 88 7.17 -2.55 6.26
CA ASP A 88 7.22 -3.83 5.54
C ASP A 88 7.17 -3.67 4.00
N LEU A 89 6.49 -2.62 3.49
CA LEU A 89 6.31 -2.42 2.04
C LEU A 89 7.61 -2.35 1.24
N PRO A 90 8.68 -1.65 1.65
CA PRO A 90 9.91 -1.60 0.88
C PRO A 90 10.53 -2.98 0.61
N GLU A 91 10.47 -3.89 1.60
CA GLU A 91 10.99 -5.25 1.47
C GLU A 91 10.10 -6.08 0.54
N LEU A 92 8.78 -6.05 0.74
CA LEU A 92 7.81 -6.70 -0.15
C LEU A 92 7.93 -6.21 -1.60
N MET A 93 8.12 -4.91 -1.80
CA MET A 93 8.32 -4.36 -3.14
C MET A 93 9.62 -4.88 -3.77
N ASN A 94 10.69 -5.01 -2.99
CA ASN A 94 11.95 -5.53 -3.49
C ASN A 94 11.85 -7.00 -3.95
N GLU A 95 11.19 -7.85 -3.17
CA GLU A 95 11.03 -9.28 -3.47
C GLU A 95 10.23 -9.54 -4.74
N HIS A 96 9.28 -8.65 -5.06
CA HIS A 96 8.33 -8.84 -6.15
C HIS A 96 8.64 -8.03 -7.42
N PHE A 97 9.37 -6.91 -7.33
CA PHE A 97 9.62 -6.03 -8.48
C PHE A 97 11.08 -5.96 -8.95
N ASN A 98 12.05 -6.38 -8.12
CA ASN A 98 13.48 -6.32 -8.44
C ASN A 98 14.11 -7.69 -8.75
N GLN A 99 13.39 -8.57 -9.46
CA GLN A 99 13.92 -9.87 -9.93
C GLN A 99 14.61 -9.78 -11.29
#